data_AF-A0A7X8YIS5-F1
#
_entry.id   AF-A0A7X8YIS5-F1
#
_cell.length_a   1.000
_cell.length_b   1.000
_cell.length_c   1.000
_cell.angle_alpha   90.00
_cell.angle_beta   90.00
_cell.angle_gamma   90.00
#
_symmetry.space_group_name_H-M   'P 1'
#
loop_
_entity.id
_entity.type
_entity.pdbx_description
1 polymer ?
#
loop_
_entity_poly.entity_id
_entity_poly.type
_entity_poly.pdbx_seq_one_letter_code
_entity_poly.pdbx_strand_id
1 'polypeptide(L)'
;MERTTSIFHAKTDREISEAFILITDVIKGVTGDETLRFHHCRHSFCNWVICQLFQLKKTVQWPFLSHSYFCVDAAKTLRERLGLKTNTRKQFWAISELLGHASPSTTLTSYFHLTDVFHRSYFANHLPELFAIRKIWGRGITLDEIGNPTLRSAQKVALEAILPIEQHVEFLSDTFDVSELDPPVVQPTDESIDVITVWRIIRRAAEGQTSSTIANDLSLSLASVKNVLALEKTTRKQTQRLSKHPARAMVNYHAQHRPNMKELEQWILTFHRQESTIRQTLNLTLLLKFIDTFVGAKDAKIRTHDKDVVLTLLKMLQILNLTDYLIEVHWYMSTNPVTSHHSLNGYLRHIAFWKKVLITELGMDWRRFTIILPQCHKSLKAHFVAKAPTRISDDGRFLKYKSPGTISISVKKTRFESDAKKTNKPDENGLKSRPRRRKSFVSFLRLLVIYLKVSEYHSHV
;
A
#
# COMPACT_ATOMS: atom_id res chain seq x y z
N MET A 1 -31.42 63.02 8.82
CA MET A 1 -30.39 62.23 9.51
C MET A 1 -31.04 60.92 9.91
N GLU A 2 -31.17 59.99 8.96
CA GLU A 2 -31.85 58.71 9.18
C GLU A 2 -30.89 57.73 9.87
N ARG A 3 -31.25 57.31 11.09
CA ARG A 3 -30.58 56.21 11.79
C ARG A 3 -30.96 54.91 11.12
N THR A 4 -29.98 54.24 10.51
CA THR A 4 -30.07 52.85 10.07
C THR A 4 -30.35 51.96 11.27
N THR A 5 -31.58 51.47 11.35
CA THR A 5 -32.08 50.53 12.35
C THR A 5 -31.46 49.15 12.15
N SER A 6 -30.76 48.66 13.17
CA SER A 6 -30.25 47.28 13.24
C SER A 6 -31.42 46.29 13.33
N ILE A 7 -31.38 45.24 12.50
CA ILE A 7 -32.44 44.23 12.33
C ILE A 7 -32.58 43.30 13.56
N PHE A 8 -31.70 43.43 14.57
CA PHE A 8 -31.64 42.55 15.75
C PHE A 8 -32.10 43.20 17.06
N HIS A 9 -32.85 44.31 17.01
CA HIS A 9 -33.49 44.86 18.21
C HIS A 9 -34.70 44.02 18.64
N ALA A 10 -34.46 42.93 19.37
CA ALA A 10 -35.53 42.25 20.13
C ALA A 10 -35.10 41.27 21.23
N LYS A 11 -33.80 40.96 21.42
CA LYS A 11 -33.39 39.93 22.39
C LYS A 11 -32.29 40.39 23.33
N THR A 12 -32.49 40.15 24.62
CA THR A 12 -31.50 40.30 25.68
C THR A 12 -30.40 39.23 25.54
N ASP A 13 -29.20 39.52 26.05
CA ASP A 13 -28.09 38.54 26.07
C ASP A 13 -28.49 37.23 26.76
N ARG A 14 -29.38 37.31 27.74
CA ARG A 14 -29.96 36.17 28.44
C ARG A 14 -30.78 35.28 27.50
N GLU A 15 -31.70 35.85 26.73
CA GLU A 15 -32.54 35.09 25.78
C GLU A 15 -31.69 34.44 24.67
N ILE A 16 -30.60 35.10 24.26
CA ILE A 16 -29.65 34.52 23.30
C ILE A 16 -28.91 33.33 23.93
N SER A 17 -28.45 33.46 25.17
CA SER A 17 -27.80 32.37 25.91
C SER A 17 -28.73 31.18 26.12
N GLU A 18 -29.98 31.42 26.52
CA GLU A 18 -31.01 30.39 26.69
C GLU A 18 -31.29 29.67 25.37
N ALA A 19 -31.34 30.39 24.24
CA ALA A 19 -31.48 29.78 22.93
C ALA A 19 -30.28 28.88 22.56
N PHE A 20 -29.04 29.29 22.85
CA PHE A 20 -27.87 28.44 22.59
C PHE A 20 -27.82 27.19 23.48
N ILE A 21 -28.27 27.29 24.72
CA ILE A 21 -28.42 26.14 25.63
C ILE A 21 -29.45 25.17 25.05
N LEU A 22 -30.64 25.66 24.70
CA LEU A 22 -31.69 24.84 24.11
C LEU A 22 -31.22 24.13 22.84
N ILE A 23 -30.55 24.84 21.92
CA ILE A 23 -30.03 24.22 20.70
C ILE A 23 -28.95 23.19 21.04
N THR A 24 -28.10 23.47 22.04
CA THR A 24 -27.08 22.50 22.50
C THR A 24 -27.74 21.23 23.03
N ASP A 25 -28.80 21.35 23.84
CA ASP A 25 -29.53 20.21 24.39
C ASP A 25 -30.24 19.41 23.30
N VAL A 26 -30.83 20.09 22.30
CA VAL A 26 -31.41 19.43 21.12
C VAL A 26 -30.35 18.67 20.33
N ILE A 27 -29.18 19.28 20.08
CA ILE A 27 -28.08 18.62 19.38
C ILE A 27 -27.67 17.36 20.14
N LYS A 28 -27.45 17.48 21.45
CA LYS A 28 -27.09 16.35 22.31
C LYS A 28 -28.14 15.25 22.29
N GLY A 29 -29.41 15.61 22.36
CA GLY A 29 -30.54 14.66 22.30
C GLY A 29 -30.60 13.90 20.98
N VAL A 30 -30.42 14.59 19.84
CA VAL A 30 -30.45 13.95 18.51
C VAL A 30 -29.20 13.10 18.25
N THR A 31 -28.02 13.52 18.73
CA THR A 31 -26.77 12.80 18.44
C THR A 31 -26.40 11.73 19.48
N GLY A 32 -26.97 11.81 20.69
CA GLY A 32 -26.60 11.00 21.85
C GLY A 32 -25.20 11.30 22.38
N ASP A 33 -24.66 12.51 22.15
CA ASP A 33 -23.29 12.89 22.52
C ASP A 33 -23.27 14.12 23.43
N GLU A 34 -23.07 13.87 24.73
CA GLU A 34 -23.05 14.89 25.78
C GLU A 34 -21.87 15.86 25.70
N THR A 35 -20.84 15.54 24.92
CA THR A 35 -19.68 16.40 24.76
C THR A 35 -19.94 17.54 23.76
N LEU A 36 -21.02 17.44 22.98
CA LEU A 36 -21.33 18.44 21.97
C LEU A 36 -21.79 19.77 22.57
N ARG A 37 -21.35 20.84 21.91
CA ARG A 37 -21.69 22.22 22.21
C ARG A 37 -22.10 22.92 20.92
N PHE A 38 -22.92 23.96 21.02
CA PHE A 38 -23.33 24.76 19.86
C PHE A 38 -22.16 25.22 18.97
N HIS A 39 -21.00 25.57 19.56
CA HIS A 39 -19.81 25.97 18.82
C HIS A 39 -19.32 24.90 17.82
N HIS A 40 -19.57 23.61 18.06
CA HIS A 40 -19.24 22.54 17.13
C HIS A 40 -19.95 22.66 15.78
N CYS A 41 -21.11 23.33 15.71
CA CYS A 41 -21.76 23.63 14.43
C CYS A 41 -20.87 24.50 13.53
N ARG A 42 -20.08 25.42 14.10
CA ARG A 42 -19.12 26.25 13.35
C ARG A 42 -17.96 25.42 12.80
N HIS A 43 -17.49 24.44 13.56
CA HIS A 43 -16.51 23.45 13.07
C HIS A 43 -17.10 22.59 11.95
N SER A 44 -18.32 22.07 12.12
CA SER A 44 -19.02 21.29 11.09
C SER A 44 -19.18 22.08 9.80
N PHE A 45 -19.60 23.35 9.90
CA PHE A 45 -19.70 24.26 8.77
C PHE A 45 -18.36 24.39 8.02
N CYS A 46 -17.26 24.68 8.74
CA CYS A 46 -15.92 24.75 8.15
C CYS A 46 -15.56 23.49 7.35
N ASN A 47 -15.72 22.32 7.97
CA ASN A 47 -15.33 21.04 7.36
C ASN A 47 -16.21 20.70 6.14
N TRP A 48 -17.52 20.95 6.21
CA TRP A 48 -18.46 20.68 5.12
C TRP A 48 -18.23 21.60 3.92
N VAL A 49 -18.01 22.88 4.16
CA VAL A 49 -17.72 23.86 3.09
C VAL A 49 -16.39 23.54 2.41
N ILE A 50 -15.37 23.10 3.16
CA ILE A 50 -14.10 22.60 2.58
C ILE A 50 -14.38 21.37 1.70
N CYS A 51 -15.11 20.37 2.18
CA CYS A 51 -15.45 19.19 1.38
C CYS A 51 -16.14 19.56 0.05
N GLN A 52 -17.03 20.55 0.09
CA GLN A 52 -17.81 21.00 -1.05
C GLN A 52 -16.95 21.82 -2.04
N LEU A 53 -16.22 22.84 -1.58
CA LEU A 53 -15.41 23.73 -2.44
C LEU A 53 -14.30 22.98 -3.18
N PHE A 54 -13.69 22.00 -2.51
CA PHE A 54 -12.62 21.16 -3.06
C PHE A 54 -13.15 19.90 -3.76
N GLN A 55 -14.47 19.72 -3.87
CA GLN A 55 -15.13 18.59 -4.51
C GLN A 55 -14.57 17.23 -4.10
N LEU A 56 -14.41 17.02 -2.79
CA LEU A 56 -13.68 15.86 -2.28
C LEU A 56 -14.35 14.52 -2.60
N LYS A 57 -15.65 14.53 -2.89
CA LYS A 57 -16.38 13.37 -3.43
C LYS A 57 -15.74 12.79 -4.70
N LYS A 58 -15.11 13.64 -5.53
CA LYS A 58 -14.38 13.18 -6.73
C LYS A 58 -13.08 12.46 -6.41
N THR A 59 -12.46 12.82 -5.30
CA THR A 59 -11.18 12.26 -4.86
C THR A 59 -11.36 11.05 -3.94
N VAL A 60 -12.47 10.99 -3.20
CA VAL A 60 -12.70 9.96 -2.19
C VAL A 60 -14.18 9.62 -2.05
N GLN A 61 -14.49 8.32 -2.02
CA GLN A 61 -15.84 7.78 -1.91
C GLN A 61 -16.25 7.54 -0.44
N TRP A 62 -16.13 8.54 0.44
CA TRP A 62 -16.63 8.38 1.81
C TRP A 62 -18.16 8.34 1.80
N PRO A 63 -18.82 7.44 2.56
CA PRO A 63 -20.28 7.35 2.58
C PRO A 63 -20.97 8.67 2.93
N PHE A 64 -20.43 9.47 3.84
CA PHE A 64 -21.01 10.77 4.19
C PHE A 64 -20.95 11.81 3.06
N LEU A 65 -20.05 11.63 2.08
CA LEU A 65 -19.97 12.48 0.89
C LEU A 65 -20.99 12.10 -0.19
N SER A 66 -21.74 11.00 -0.02
CA SER A 66 -22.74 10.57 -0.98
C SER A 66 -23.97 11.48 -1.03
N HIS A 67 -24.21 12.28 0.01
CA HIS A 67 -25.32 13.21 0.11
C HIS A 67 -25.33 14.27 -1.03
N SER A 68 -26.53 14.70 -1.45
CA SER A 68 -26.73 15.69 -2.53
C SER A 68 -26.03 17.03 -2.27
N TYR A 69 -25.86 17.39 -1.00
CA TYR A 69 -25.08 18.55 -0.57
C TYR A 69 -23.66 18.58 -1.17
N PHE A 70 -23.02 17.43 -1.37
CA PHE A 70 -21.66 17.35 -1.92
C PHE A 70 -21.62 17.10 -3.43
N CYS A 71 -22.75 17.27 -4.15
CA CYS A 71 -22.79 17.09 -5.60
C CYS A 71 -21.99 18.18 -6.33
N VAL A 72 -21.67 17.90 -7.61
CA VAL A 72 -20.85 18.78 -8.44
C VAL A 72 -21.53 20.14 -8.65
N ASP A 73 -22.86 20.14 -8.81
CA ASP A 73 -23.65 21.35 -9.05
C ASP A 73 -23.73 22.23 -7.80
N ALA A 74 -23.97 21.66 -6.62
CA ALA A 74 -23.96 22.41 -5.36
C ALA A 74 -22.60 23.08 -5.12
N ALA A 75 -21.50 22.38 -5.40
CA ALA A 75 -20.16 22.94 -5.33
C ALA A 75 -19.89 24.04 -6.38
N LYS A 76 -20.49 23.92 -7.58
CA LYS A 76 -20.41 24.96 -8.62
C LYS A 76 -21.16 26.21 -8.17
N THR A 77 -22.41 26.07 -7.74
CA THR A 77 -23.24 27.17 -7.23
C THR A 77 -22.58 27.89 -6.06
N LEU A 78 -21.99 27.15 -5.11
CA LEU A 78 -21.26 27.78 -3.99
C LEU A 78 -20.07 28.61 -4.48
N ARG A 79 -19.27 28.08 -5.42
CA ARG A 79 -18.13 28.82 -5.98
C ARG A 79 -18.56 30.08 -6.72
N GLU A 80 -19.64 30.00 -7.49
CA GLU A 80 -20.20 31.15 -8.22
C GLU A 80 -20.65 32.24 -7.25
N ARG A 81 -21.39 31.88 -6.20
CA ARG A 81 -21.83 32.81 -5.15
C ARG A 81 -20.66 33.48 -4.42
N LEU A 82 -19.55 32.78 -4.25
CA LEU A 82 -18.34 33.30 -3.62
C LEU A 82 -17.37 33.99 -4.61
N GLY A 83 -17.70 34.07 -5.90
CA GLY A 83 -16.81 34.65 -6.91
C GLY A 83 -15.49 33.88 -7.11
N LEU A 84 -15.49 32.57 -6.87
CA LEU A 84 -14.29 31.73 -6.88
C LEU A 84 -14.16 30.93 -8.18
N LYS A 85 -12.96 30.94 -8.77
CA LYS A 85 -12.57 29.99 -9.83
C LYS A 85 -12.25 28.61 -9.23
N THR A 86 -12.21 27.57 -10.07
CA THR A 86 -11.75 26.24 -9.66
C THR A 86 -10.25 26.24 -9.32
N ASN A 87 -9.84 25.40 -8.35
CA ASN A 87 -8.44 25.17 -7.98
C ASN A 87 -7.64 26.43 -7.61
N THR A 88 -8.23 27.36 -6.86
CA THR A 88 -7.57 28.59 -6.41
C THR A 88 -7.31 28.59 -4.91
N ARG A 89 -6.14 29.12 -4.51
CA ARG A 89 -5.81 29.37 -3.09
C ARG A 89 -6.79 30.34 -2.40
N LYS A 90 -7.56 31.12 -3.18
CA LYS A 90 -8.59 32.03 -2.66
C LYS A 90 -9.74 31.30 -1.95
N GLN A 91 -9.93 30.00 -2.19
CA GLN A 91 -10.97 29.20 -1.53
C GLN A 91 -10.78 29.18 0.00
N PHE A 92 -9.54 29.04 0.49
CA PHE A 92 -9.29 29.06 1.94
C PHE A 92 -9.48 30.45 2.55
N TRP A 93 -9.19 31.52 1.78
CA TRP A 93 -9.47 32.89 2.21
C TRP A 93 -10.98 33.14 2.34
N ALA A 94 -11.76 32.69 1.36
CA ALA A 94 -13.21 32.78 1.41
C ALA A 94 -13.80 32.02 2.61
N ILE A 95 -13.30 30.81 2.91
CA ILE A 95 -13.75 30.06 4.09
C ILE A 95 -13.39 30.80 5.38
N SER A 96 -12.18 31.36 5.49
CA SER A 96 -11.79 32.16 6.64
C SER A 96 -12.69 33.37 6.83
N GLU A 97 -13.05 34.06 5.75
CA GLU A 97 -13.93 35.22 5.78
C GLU A 97 -15.36 34.85 6.21
N LEU A 98 -15.90 33.74 5.70
CA LEU A 98 -17.19 33.19 6.15
C LEU A 98 -17.19 32.81 7.64
N LEU A 99 -16.03 32.41 8.15
CA LEU A 99 -15.80 32.13 9.57
C LEU A 99 -15.32 33.37 10.34
N GLY A 100 -15.34 34.57 9.77
CA GLY A 100 -14.89 35.80 10.44
C GLY A 100 -13.43 35.76 10.95
N HIS A 101 -12.57 34.93 10.36
CA HIS A 101 -11.16 34.80 10.72
C HIS A 101 -10.30 35.71 9.83
N ALA A 102 -9.30 36.34 10.45
CA ALA A 102 -8.35 37.19 9.74
C ALA A 102 -7.40 36.41 8.80
N SER A 103 -7.27 35.09 8.96
CA SER A 103 -6.35 34.29 8.13
C SER A 103 -6.82 32.84 7.90
N PRO A 104 -6.38 32.20 6.80
CA PRO A 104 -6.48 30.76 6.57
C PRO A 104 -5.79 29.92 7.63
N SER A 105 -4.70 30.41 8.22
CA SER A 105 -3.96 29.66 9.23
C SER A 105 -4.83 29.37 10.45
N THR A 106 -5.55 30.37 10.95
CA THR A 106 -6.48 30.21 12.09
C THR A 106 -7.57 29.18 11.78
N THR A 107 -8.14 29.25 10.57
CA THR A 107 -9.16 28.29 10.12
C THR A 107 -8.62 26.86 10.06
N LEU A 108 -7.45 26.65 9.45
CA LEU A 108 -6.89 25.32 9.26
C LEU A 108 -6.37 24.69 10.56
N THR A 109 -5.82 25.47 11.48
CA THR A 109 -5.27 24.95 12.73
C THR A 109 -6.35 24.65 13.76
N SER A 110 -7.42 25.45 13.83
CA SER A 110 -8.40 25.35 14.93
C SER A 110 -9.74 24.76 14.50
N TYR A 111 -10.13 24.87 13.23
CA TYR A 111 -11.47 24.49 12.78
C TYR A 111 -11.52 23.32 11.81
N PHE A 112 -10.43 23.06 11.10
CA PHE A 112 -10.40 22.00 10.10
C PHE A 112 -9.90 20.68 10.71
N HIS A 113 -10.82 19.74 10.90
CA HIS A 113 -10.61 18.49 11.65
C HIS A 113 -10.55 17.25 10.76
N LEU A 114 -10.81 17.39 9.45
CA LEU A 114 -10.74 16.29 8.48
C LEU A 114 -9.35 16.19 7.80
N THR A 115 -8.33 16.88 8.32
CA THR A 115 -6.95 16.85 7.80
C THR A 115 -6.42 15.42 7.67
N ASP A 116 -6.50 14.63 8.74
CA ASP A 116 -5.98 13.26 8.79
C ASP A 116 -6.80 12.31 7.92
N VAL A 117 -8.12 12.51 7.86
CA VAL A 117 -9.03 11.78 6.99
C VAL A 117 -8.65 12.03 5.52
N PHE A 118 -8.39 13.28 5.15
CA PHE A 118 -7.95 13.63 3.80
C PHE A 118 -6.56 13.09 3.52
N HIS A 119 -5.61 13.30 4.43
CA HIS A 119 -4.25 12.80 4.30
C HIS A 119 -4.32 11.30 4.01
N ARG A 120 -4.97 10.51 4.87
CA ARG A 120 -5.17 9.08 4.65
C ARG A 120 -5.80 8.79 3.29
N SER A 121 -6.87 9.47 2.91
CA SER A 121 -7.56 9.22 1.64
C SER A 121 -6.70 9.48 0.40
N TYR A 122 -5.74 10.40 0.46
CA TYR A 122 -4.78 10.64 -0.62
C TYR A 122 -3.61 9.63 -0.64
N PHE A 123 -3.38 8.90 0.46
CA PHE A 123 -2.31 7.90 0.58
C PHE A 123 -2.82 6.46 0.52
N ALA A 124 -4.10 6.22 0.81
CA ALA A 124 -4.73 4.91 0.89
C ALA A 124 -5.80 4.76 -0.20
N ASN A 125 -5.67 3.74 -1.05
CA ASN A 125 -6.64 3.43 -2.11
C ASN A 125 -7.83 2.59 -1.62
N HIS A 126 -8.21 2.72 -0.34
CA HIS A 126 -9.31 1.99 0.29
C HIS A 126 -9.81 2.78 1.52
N LEU A 127 -11.09 2.65 1.82
CA LEU A 127 -11.68 3.24 3.02
C LEU A 127 -11.22 2.45 4.26
N PRO A 128 -10.93 3.12 5.39
CA PRO A 128 -10.75 2.39 6.63
C PRO A 128 -12.06 1.68 7.00
N GLU A 129 -11.98 0.60 7.77
CA GLU A 129 -13.19 -0.03 8.31
C GLU A 129 -14.00 0.97 9.13
N LEU A 130 -15.32 0.86 9.05
CA LEU A 130 -16.26 1.66 9.84
C LEU A 130 -15.91 1.65 11.33
N PHE A 131 -15.38 0.54 11.85
CA PHE A 131 -14.91 0.44 13.23
C PHE A 131 -13.71 1.35 13.52
N ALA A 132 -12.67 1.34 12.69
CA ALA A 132 -11.49 2.19 12.86
C ALA A 132 -11.86 3.68 12.74
N ILE A 133 -12.77 3.99 11.82
CA ILE A 133 -13.35 5.31 11.64
C ILE A 133 -14.10 5.77 12.91
N ARG A 134 -14.97 4.92 13.47
CA ARG A 134 -15.72 5.19 14.71
C ARG A 134 -14.79 5.46 15.89
N LYS A 135 -13.69 4.71 15.99
CA LYS A 135 -12.66 4.90 17.03
C LYS A 135 -11.92 6.24 16.89
N ILE A 136 -11.62 6.67 15.66
CA ILE A 136 -10.99 7.98 15.38
C ILE A 136 -11.94 9.13 15.71
N TRP A 137 -13.24 8.97 15.43
CA TRP A 137 -14.26 9.98 15.74
C TRP A 137 -14.74 9.96 17.20
N GLY A 138 -14.02 9.32 18.11
CA GLY A 138 -14.28 9.43 19.55
C GLY A 138 -15.54 8.71 20.04
N ARG A 139 -16.20 7.88 19.22
CA ARG A 139 -17.27 6.99 19.71
C ARG A 139 -16.65 5.85 20.51
N GLY A 140 -16.40 6.09 21.80
CA GLY A 140 -16.12 5.07 22.81
C GLY A 140 -17.35 4.23 23.17
N ILE A 141 -18.20 3.92 22.19
CA ILE A 141 -19.38 3.08 22.33
C ILE A 141 -18.92 1.64 22.11
N THR A 142 -18.93 0.85 23.17
CA THR A 142 -18.82 -0.61 23.09
C THR A 142 -20.09 -1.12 22.40
N LEU A 143 -19.95 -2.02 21.43
CA LEU A 143 -21.08 -2.67 20.80
C LEU A 143 -21.29 -4.04 21.46
N ASP A 144 -22.53 -4.51 21.55
CA ASP A 144 -22.79 -5.90 21.91
C ASP A 144 -22.47 -6.83 20.72
N GLU A 145 -22.62 -8.14 20.93
CA GLU A 145 -22.31 -9.17 19.91
C GLU A 145 -23.16 -9.06 18.64
N ILE A 146 -24.27 -8.32 18.69
CA ILE A 146 -25.22 -8.10 17.59
C ILE A 146 -25.00 -6.73 16.92
N GLY A 147 -24.09 -5.91 17.46
CA GLY A 147 -23.73 -4.60 16.91
C GLY A 147 -24.54 -3.43 17.46
N ASN A 148 -25.32 -3.63 18.52
CA ASN A 148 -26.06 -2.56 19.18
C ASN A 148 -25.15 -1.77 20.12
N PRO A 149 -25.37 -0.45 20.28
CA PRO A 149 -24.63 0.36 21.24
C PRO A 149 -24.92 -0.10 22.68
N THR A 150 -23.90 -0.58 23.40
CA THR A 150 -24.01 -0.82 24.85
C THR A 150 -23.92 0.51 25.59
N LEU A 151 -25.04 0.88 26.22
CA LEU A 151 -25.15 2.08 27.03
C LEU A 151 -24.53 1.84 28.41
N ARG A 152 -23.80 2.82 28.93
CA ARG A 152 -23.34 2.78 30.33
C ARG A 152 -24.56 2.90 31.25
N SER A 153 -24.45 2.39 32.49
CA SER A 153 -25.57 2.35 33.45
C SER A 153 -26.27 3.72 33.63
N ALA A 154 -25.51 4.81 33.70
CA ALA A 154 -26.06 6.17 33.79
C ALA A 154 -26.83 6.62 32.53
N GLN A 155 -26.42 6.16 31.35
CA GLN A 155 -27.11 6.44 30.08
C GLN A 155 -28.36 5.60 29.94
N LYS A 156 -28.37 4.37 30.47
CA LYS A 156 -29.51 3.47 30.49
C LYS A 156 -30.66 4.05 31.33
N VAL A 157 -30.34 4.58 32.52
CA VAL A 157 -31.29 5.27 33.40
C VAL A 157 -31.88 6.52 32.73
N ALA A 158 -31.07 7.31 32.01
CA ALA A 158 -31.56 8.48 31.28
C ALA A 158 -32.44 8.08 30.08
N LEU A 159 -32.09 7.00 29.36
CA LEU A 159 -32.88 6.48 28.25
C LEU A 159 -34.23 5.95 28.74
N GLU A 160 -34.24 5.19 29.84
CA GLU A 160 -35.45 4.67 30.50
C GLU A 160 -36.34 5.79 31.05
N ALA A 161 -35.77 6.95 31.41
CA ALA A 161 -36.52 8.12 31.84
C ALA A 161 -37.13 8.94 30.68
N ILE A 162 -36.63 8.79 29.46
CA ILE A 162 -37.04 9.56 28.28
C ILE A 162 -37.94 8.73 27.35
N LEU A 163 -37.78 7.41 27.32
CA LEU A 163 -38.63 6.53 26.54
C LEU A 163 -40.03 6.44 27.19
N PRO A 164 -41.11 6.68 26.44
CA PRO A 164 -42.46 6.50 26.97
C PRO A 164 -42.66 5.03 27.35
N ILE A 165 -43.38 4.81 28.47
CA ILE A 165 -43.80 3.49 28.94
C ILE A 165 -44.47 2.75 27.77
N GLU A 166 -43.96 1.55 27.52
CA GLU A 166 -44.28 0.62 26.45
C GLU A 166 -45.62 0.88 25.75
N GLN A 167 -45.57 1.41 24.52
CA GLN A 167 -46.56 1.01 23.54
C GLN A 167 -46.16 -0.38 23.06
N HIS A 168 -46.95 -1.38 23.46
CA HIS A 168 -46.94 -2.68 22.81
C HIS A 168 -47.25 -2.47 21.32
N VAL A 169 -46.20 -2.37 20.52
CA VAL A 169 -46.31 -2.61 19.09
C VAL A 169 -46.47 -4.12 18.97
N GLU A 170 -47.64 -4.58 18.55
CA GLU A 170 -47.77 -5.93 18.02
C GLU A 170 -46.78 -6.06 16.88
N PHE A 171 -45.66 -6.72 17.14
CA PHE A 171 -44.77 -7.17 16.09
C PHE A 171 -45.58 -8.16 15.26
N LEU A 172 -45.90 -7.79 14.02
CA LEU A 172 -46.27 -8.76 13.01
C LEU A 172 -45.17 -9.83 13.02
N SER A 173 -45.56 -11.06 13.34
CA SER A 173 -44.68 -12.22 13.42
C SER A 173 -44.25 -12.71 12.04
N ASP A 174 -44.09 -11.79 11.10
CA ASP A 174 -43.43 -12.10 9.85
C ASP A 174 -41.94 -12.16 10.20
N THR A 175 -41.44 -13.39 10.25
CA THR A 175 -40.03 -13.69 10.36
C THR A 175 -39.33 -12.98 9.20
N PHE A 176 -38.81 -11.79 9.45
CA PHE A 176 -37.95 -11.08 8.52
C PHE A 176 -36.70 -11.93 8.38
N ASP A 177 -36.60 -12.64 7.25
CA ASP A 177 -35.45 -13.48 6.98
C ASP A 177 -34.25 -12.56 6.71
N VAL A 178 -33.40 -12.41 7.72
CA VAL A 178 -32.17 -11.60 7.67
C VAL A 178 -31.23 -12.10 6.57
N SER A 179 -31.43 -13.31 6.04
CA SER A 179 -30.67 -13.81 4.89
C SER A 179 -30.93 -13.04 3.60
N GLU A 180 -31.99 -12.21 3.51
CA GLU A 180 -32.20 -11.29 2.37
C GLU A 180 -31.33 -10.02 2.44
N LEU A 181 -30.78 -9.68 3.62
CA LEU A 181 -29.86 -8.55 3.81
C LEU A 181 -28.39 -8.93 3.63
N ASP A 182 -28.07 -10.23 3.64
CA ASP A 182 -26.74 -10.69 3.28
C ASP A 182 -26.51 -10.40 1.79
N PRO A 183 -25.42 -9.72 1.41
CA PRO A 183 -25.09 -9.54 0.00
C PRO A 183 -25.07 -10.92 -0.65
N PRO A 184 -25.60 -11.06 -1.89
CA PRO A 184 -25.79 -12.36 -2.51
C PRO A 184 -24.49 -13.16 -2.42
N VAL A 185 -24.59 -14.36 -1.83
CA VAL A 185 -23.49 -15.33 -1.81
C VAL A 185 -23.12 -15.57 -3.26
N VAL A 186 -22.04 -14.94 -3.70
CA VAL A 186 -21.49 -15.17 -5.03
C VAL A 186 -21.07 -16.62 -5.04
N GLN A 187 -21.85 -17.44 -5.77
CA GLN A 187 -21.47 -18.83 -5.99
C GLN A 187 -20.09 -18.85 -6.64
N PRO A 188 -19.20 -19.77 -6.23
CA PRO A 188 -17.87 -19.86 -6.78
C PRO A 188 -17.99 -20.18 -8.27
N THR A 189 -17.81 -19.16 -9.10
CA THR A 189 -17.39 -19.38 -10.47
C THR A 189 -15.93 -19.85 -10.41
N ASP A 190 -15.46 -20.58 -11.41
CA ASP A 190 -14.04 -20.97 -11.53
C ASP A 190 -13.15 -19.73 -11.37
N GLU A 191 -12.72 -19.48 -10.12
CA GLU A 191 -12.11 -18.21 -9.71
C GLU A 191 -10.65 -18.24 -10.13
N SER A 192 -10.38 -17.82 -11.37
CA SER A 192 -9.01 -17.55 -11.79
C SER A 192 -8.50 -16.30 -11.06
N ILE A 193 -7.86 -16.48 -9.90
CA ILE A 193 -7.32 -15.37 -9.12
C ILE A 193 -6.03 -14.87 -9.78
N ASP A 194 -6.04 -13.63 -10.26
CA ASP A 194 -4.86 -12.98 -10.83
C ASP A 194 -3.88 -12.44 -9.76
N VAL A 195 -2.67 -12.07 -10.19
CA VAL A 195 -1.62 -11.53 -9.30
C VAL A 195 -2.05 -10.21 -8.63
N ILE A 196 -2.89 -9.41 -9.29
CA ILE A 196 -3.38 -8.13 -8.78
C ILE A 196 -4.31 -8.40 -7.59
N THR A 197 -5.17 -9.40 -7.70
CA THR A 197 -6.14 -9.81 -6.70
C THR A 197 -5.44 -10.41 -5.50
N VAL A 198 -4.42 -11.26 -5.70
CA VAL A 198 -3.54 -11.73 -4.62
C VAL A 198 -2.91 -10.55 -3.86
N TRP A 199 -2.44 -9.52 -4.58
CA TRP A 199 -1.89 -8.32 -3.94
C TRP A 199 -2.94 -7.53 -3.15
N ARG A 200 -4.16 -7.38 -3.69
CA ARG A 200 -5.27 -6.69 -3.02
C ARG A 200 -5.67 -7.41 -1.72
N ILE A 201 -5.73 -8.74 -1.73
CA ILE A 201 -5.99 -9.55 -0.53
C ILE A 201 -4.92 -9.29 0.54
N ILE A 202 -3.64 -9.42 0.18
CA ILE A 202 -2.52 -9.24 1.14
C ILE A 202 -2.51 -7.82 1.71
N ARG A 203 -2.77 -6.80 0.87
CA ARG A 203 -2.81 -5.40 1.31
C ARG A 203 -3.92 -5.16 2.33
N ARG A 204 -5.14 -5.58 2.01
CA ARG A 204 -6.31 -5.43 2.87
C ARG A 204 -6.14 -6.16 4.21
N ALA A 205 -5.59 -7.37 4.18
CA ALA A 205 -5.28 -8.13 5.39
C ALA A 205 -4.18 -7.47 6.23
N ALA A 206 -3.18 -6.85 5.61
CA ALA A 206 -2.17 -6.05 6.32
C ALA A 206 -2.79 -4.84 7.03
N GLU A 207 -3.87 -4.28 6.48
CA GLU A 207 -4.59 -3.14 7.03
C GLU A 207 -5.60 -3.53 8.12
N GLY A 208 -5.69 -4.82 8.45
CA GLY A 208 -6.53 -5.36 9.52
C GLY A 208 -7.89 -5.88 9.06
N GLN A 209 -8.19 -5.88 7.76
CA GLN A 209 -9.48 -6.39 7.27
C GLN A 209 -9.61 -7.89 7.51
N THR A 210 -10.79 -8.32 7.98
CA THR A 210 -11.09 -9.74 8.20
C THR A 210 -11.21 -10.48 6.85
N SER A 211 -10.92 -11.79 6.85
CA SER A 211 -11.02 -12.59 5.62
C SER A 211 -12.42 -12.57 5.02
N SER A 212 -13.48 -12.50 5.84
CA SER A 212 -14.87 -12.38 5.38
C SER A 212 -15.14 -11.04 4.70
N THR A 213 -14.65 -9.93 5.28
CA THR A 213 -14.78 -8.60 4.66
C THR A 213 -14.04 -8.54 3.32
N ILE A 214 -12.83 -9.10 3.26
CA ILE A 214 -12.03 -9.13 2.02
C ILE A 214 -12.72 -9.96 0.94
N ALA A 215 -13.29 -11.11 1.33
CA ALA A 215 -14.03 -11.99 0.42
C ALA A 215 -15.23 -11.26 -0.18
N ASN A 216 -16.05 -10.62 0.65
CA ASN A 216 -17.22 -9.87 0.21
C ASN A 216 -16.83 -8.67 -0.68
N ASP A 217 -15.86 -7.86 -0.25
CA ASP A 217 -15.41 -6.65 -0.95
C ASP A 217 -14.74 -6.91 -2.32
N LEU A 218 -14.17 -8.11 -2.50
CA LEU A 218 -13.53 -8.51 -3.75
C LEU A 218 -14.38 -9.50 -4.57
N SER A 219 -15.57 -9.85 -4.07
CA SER A 219 -16.44 -10.87 -4.66
C SER A 219 -15.69 -12.19 -4.90
N LEU A 220 -14.97 -12.64 -3.86
CA LEU A 220 -14.18 -13.87 -3.86
C LEU A 220 -14.71 -14.85 -2.82
N SER A 221 -14.46 -16.14 -3.01
CA SER A 221 -14.74 -17.14 -1.97
C SER A 221 -13.87 -16.94 -0.72
N LEU A 222 -14.47 -17.17 0.46
CA LEU A 222 -13.76 -17.09 1.74
C LEU A 222 -12.59 -18.09 1.82
N ALA A 223 -12.73 -19.26 1.19
CA ALA A 223 -11.70 -20.28 1.09
C ALA A 223 -10.47 -19.77 0.33
N SER A 224 -10.68 -19.13 -0.83
CA SER A 224 -9.62 -18.50 -1.64
C SER A 224 -8.83 -17.45 -0.85
N VAL A 225 -9.53 -16.55 -0.16
CA VAL A 225 -8.88 -15.51 0.67
C VAL A 225 -8.05 -16.14 1.80
N LYS A 226 -8.60 -17.13 2.51
CA LYS A 226 -7.88 -17.85 3.57
C LYS A 226 -6.65 -18.58 3.03
N ASN A 227 -6.76 -19.20 1.85
CA ASN A 227 -5.65 -19.90 1.19
C ASN A 227 -4.50 -18.94 0.86
N VAL A 228 -4.78 -17.79 0.22
CA VAL A 228 -3.78 -16.75 -0.08
C VAL A 228 -3.03 -16.31 1.19
N LEU A 229 -3.76 -16.04 2.28
CA LEU A 229 -3.17 -15.60 3.54
C LEU A 229 -2.37 -16.72 4.24
N ALA A 230 -2.79 -17.98 4.11
CA ALA A 230 -2.03 -19.12 4.60
C ALA A 230 -0.72 -19.31 3.81
N LEU A 231 -0.78 -19.19 2.48
CA LEU A 231 0.39 -19.25 1.60
C LEU A 231 1.38 -18.12 1.87
N GLU A 232 0.92 -16.90 2.20
CA GLU A 232 1.79 -15.81 2.64
C GLU A 232 2.57 -16.20 3.90
N LYS A 233 1.88 -16.73 4.92
CA LYS A 233 2.50 -17.15 6.18
C LYS A 233 3.54 -18.25 5.97
N THR A 234 3.23 -19.24 5.14
CA THR A 234 4.14 -20.36 4.82
C THR A 234 5.36 -19.87 4.03
N THR A 235 5.14 -19.11 2.96
CA THR A 235 6.18 -18.50 2.12
C THR A 235 7.10 -17.60 2.95
N ARG A 236 6.55 -16.83 3.88
CA ARG A 236 7.31 -16.02 4.83
C ARG A 236 8.24 -16.87 5.70
N LYS A 237 7.73 -17.95 6.31
CA LYS A 237 8.53 -18.87 7.14
C LYS A 237 9.64 -19.54 6.33
N GLN A 238 9.38 -19.95 5.10
CA GLN A 238 10.38 -20.52 4.21
C GLN A 238 11.50 -19.51 3.89
N THR A 239 11.13 -18.27 3.56
CA THR A 239 12.08 -17.18 3.31
C THR A 239 12.93 -16.84 4.56
N GLN A 240 12.40 -17.06 5.77
CA GLN A 240 13.12 -16.79 7.03
C GLN A 240 14.23 -17.81 7.33
N ARG A 241 14.10 -19.09 6.90
CA ARG A 241 15.04 -20.16 7.27
C ARG A 241 16.48 -19.90 6.84
N LEU A 242 16.67 -19.16 5.75
CA LEU A 242 17.97 -18.99 5.09
C LEU A 242 18.56 -17.58 5.25
N SER A 243 17.94 -16.71 6.05
CA SER A 243 18.32 -15.30 6.19
C SER A 243 18.64 -14.90 7.63
N LYS A 244 19.72 -14.13 7.81
CA LYS A 244 20.03 -13.45 9.10
C LYS A 244 19.01 -12.36 9.46
N HIS A 245 18.24 -11.89 8.49
CA HIS A 245 17.20 -10.87 8.69
C HIS A 245 15.82 -11.49 8.45
N PRO A 246 14.90 -11.43 9.43
CA PRO A 246 13.59 -12.06 9.28
C PRO A 246 12.77 -11.36 8.20
N ALA A 247 12.16 -12.15 7.30
CA ALA A 247 11.21 -11.62 6.35
C ALA A 247 9.99 -11.03 7.09
N ARG A 248 9.62 -9.80 6.73
CA ARG A 248 8.45 -9.11 7.30
C ARG A 248 7.13 -9.67 6.76
N ALA A 249 6.08 -9.53 7.56
CA ALA A 249 4.71 -9.95 7.25
C ALA A 249 4.16 -9.26 5.99
N MET A 250 3.13 -9.86 5.40
CA MET A 250 2.31 -9.29 4.34
C MET A 250 3.16 -8.70 3.21
N VAL A 251 4.14 -9.48 2.75
CA VAL A 251 5.01 -9.09 1.63
C VAL A 251 5.72 -7.74 1.87
N ASN A 252 6.05 -7.44 3.14
CA ASN A 252 6.74 -6.23 3.58
C ASN A 252 5.89 -4.94 3.54
N TYR A 253 4.56 -5.03 3.41
CA TYR A 253 3.66 -3.88 3.19
C TYR A 253 3.96 -2.66 4.10
N HIS A 254 3.90 -2.83 5.42
CA HIS A 254 4.11 -1.72 6.37
C HIS A 254 5.53 -1.11 6.37
N ALA A 255 6.50 -1.78 5.75
CA ALA A 255 7.89 -1.32 5.71
C ALA A 255 8.26 -0.60 4.41
N GLN A 256 7.38 -0.64 3.40
CA GLN A 256 7.62 0.00 2.11
C GLN A 256 7.14 1.44 2.17
N HIS A 257 8.01 2.40 1.86
CA HIS A 257 7.62 3.79 1.66
C HIS A 257 6.94 4.00 0.30
N ARG A 258 6.17 5.09 0.14
CA ARG A 258 5.34 5.38 -1.04
C ARG A 258 6.01 5.15 -2.41
N PRO A 259 7.27 5.58 -2.65
CA PRO A 259 7.96 5.30 -3.91
C PRO A 259 8.18 3.80 -4.16
N ASN A 260 8.51 3.02 -3.12
CA ASN A 260 8.67 1.58 -3.25
C ASN A 260 7.32 0.88 -3.48
N MET A 261 6.23 1.42 -2.92
CA MET A 261 4.90 0.85 -3.15
C MET A 261 4.39 1.09 -4.56
N LYS A 262 4.54 2.31 -5.07
CA LYS A 262 4.24 2.61 -6.48
C LYS A 262 5.05 1.74 -7.44
N GLU A 263 6.33 1.53 -7.13
CA GLU A 263 7.22 0.66 -7.92
C GLU A 263 6.76 -0.80 -7.89
N LEU A 264 6.40 -1.34 -6.72
CA LEU A 264 5.85 -2.69 -6.62
C LEU A 264 4.56 -2.83 -7.43
N GLU A 265 3.63 -1.87 -7.30
CA GLU A 265 2.36 -1.87 -8.05
C GLU A 265 2.61 -1.80 -9.57
N GLN A 266 3.58 -1.01 -10.02
CA GLN A 266 3.96 -0.98 -11.44
C GLN A 266 4.45 -2.33 -11.95
N TRP A 267 5.27 -3.05 -11.17
CA TRP A 267 5.74 -4.38 -11.57
C TRP A 267 4.62 -5.41 -11.60
N ILE A 268 3.69 -5.36 -10.64
CA ILE A 268 2.51 -6.22 -10.62
C ILE A 268 1.65 -5.99 -11.87
N LEU A 269 1.36 -4.72 -12.19
CA LEU A 269 0.57 -4.37 -13.38
C LEU A 269 1.27 -4.76 -14.68
N THR A 270 2.59 -4.57 -14.77
CA THR A 270 3.36 -4.92 -15.97
C THR A 270 3.40 -6.44 -16.17
N PHE A 271 3.61 -7.19 -15.08
CA PHE A 271 3.56 -8.66 -15.11
C PHE A 271 2.20 -9.16 -15.55
N HIS A 272 1.12 -8.65 -14.95
CA HIS A 272 -0.24 -9.07 -15.30
C HIS A 272 -0.55 -8.84 -16.78
N ARG A 273 -0.14 -7.68 -17.35
CA ARG A 273 -0.31 -7.40 -18.78
C ARG A 273 0.47 -8.33 -19.70
N GLN A 274 1.62 -8.82 -19.25
CA GLN A 274 2.51 -9.68 -20.06
C GLN A 274 2.45 -11.15 -19.67
N GLU A 275 1.49 -11.53 -18.83
CA GLU A 275 1.46 -12.84 -18.19
C GLU A 275 1.40 -13.99 -19.21
N SER A 276 0.57 -13.84 -20.25
CA SER A 276 0.46 -14.82 -21.33
C SER A 276 1.79 -15.06 -22.05
N THR A 277 2.48 -13.98 -22.43
CA THR A 277 3.81 -14.04 -23.05
C THR A 277 4.83 -14.68 -22.12
N ILE A 278 4.81 -14.31 -20.84
CA ILE A 278 5.68 -14.85 -19.81
C ILE A 278 5.46 -16.37 -19.66
N ARG A 279 4.21 -16.84 -19.57
CA ARG A 279 3.87 -18.27 -19.43
C ARG A 279 4.22 -19.09 -20.67
N GLN A 280 4.09 -18.52 -21.87
CA GLN A 280 4.49 -19.19 -23.11
C GLN A 280 6.02 -19.30 -23.25
N THR A 281 6.75 -18.33 -22.70
CA THR A 281 8.20 -18.20 -22.90
C THR A 281 9.02 -18.81 -21.77
N LEU A 282 8.46 -18.91 -20.56
CA LEU A 282 9.17 -19.25 -19.33
C LEU A 282 8.46 -20.35 -18.55
N ASN A 283 9.25 -21.28 -18.02
CA ASN A 283 8.76 -22.23 -17.03
C ASN A 283 8.70 -21.56 -15.65
N LEU A 284 7.54 -21.00 -15.30
CA LEU A 284 7.32 -20.30 -14.04
C LEU A 284 7.40 -21.21 -12.80
N THR A 285 7.28 -22.53 -12.95
CA THR A 285 7.46 -23.46 -11.82
C THR A 285 8.88 -23.41 -11.23
N LEU A 286 9.87 -23.02 -12.04
CA LEU A 286 11.24 -22.79 -11.56
C LEU A 286 11.31 -21.61 -10.58
N LEU A 287 10.40 -20.64 -10.69
CA LEU A 287 10.31 -19.55 -9.72
C LEU A 287 9.74 -20.01 -8.37
N LEU A 288 9.12 -21.18 -8.26
CA LEU A 288 8.73 -21.73 -6.96
C LEU A 288 9.95 -22.21 -6.16
N LYS A 289 10.91 -22.84 -6.86
CA LYS A 289 12.21 -23.26 -6.30
C LYS A 289 13.07 -22.08 -5.83
N PHE A 290 12.72 -20.87 -6.26
CA PHE A 290 13.41 -19.65 -5.88
C PHE A 290 13.43 -19.41 -4.37
N ILE A 291 12.30 -19.59 -3.67
CA ILE A 291 12.22 -19.33 -2.22
C ILE A 291 13.12 -20.28 -1.45
N ASP A 292 13.18 -21.55 -1.87
CA ASP A 292 13.95 -22.59 -1.20
C ASP A 292 15.46 -22.45 -1.44
N THR A 293 15.85 -21.85 -2.58
CA THR A 293 17.25 -21.60 -2.94
C THR A 293 17.74 -20.21 -2.55
N PHE A 294 16.86 -19.36 -2.00
CA PHE A 294 17.17 -17.99 -1.60
C PHE A 294 18.13 -17.97 -0.40
N VAL A 295 19.41 -17.72 -0.65
CA VAL A 295 20.38 -17.50 0.44
C VAL A 295 20.24 -16.06 0.91
N GLY A 296 19.69 -15.87 2.11
CA GLY A 296 19.35 -14.57 2.65
C GLY A 296 20.55 -13.62 2.69
N ALA A 297 20.43 -12.54 1.94
CA ALA A 297 21.27 -11.35 2.03
C ALA A 297 20.37 -10.14 2.27
N LYS A 298 20.93 -9.04 2.77
CA LYS A 298 20.24 -7.73 3.00
C LYS A 298 19.13 -7.51 1.96
N ASP A 299 17.84 -7.54 2.37
CA ASP A 299 16.49 -7.35 1.75
C ASP A 299 16.31 -7.02 0.24
N ALA A 300 17.33 -7.11 -0.59
CA ALA A 300 17.38 -6.58 -1.95
C ALA A 300 18.42 -7.30 -2.84
N LYS A 301 19.05 -8.37 -2.34
CA LYS A 301 19.98 -9.21 -3.08
C LYS A 301 19.39 -10.60 -3.18
N ILE A 302 19.33 -11.12 -4.39
CA ILE A 302 18.97 -12.51 -4.67
C ILE A 302 20.25 -13.27 -4.84
N ARG A 303 20.41 -14.42 -4.18
CA ARG A 303 21.55 -15.33 -4.33
C ARG A 303 21.05 -16.74 -4.52
N THR A 304 21.50 -17.40 -5.57
CA THR A 304 21.19 -18.81 -5.83
C THR A 304 22.34 -19.45 -6.61
N HIS A 305 22.45 -20.77 -6.47
CA HIS A 305 23.36 -21.62 -7.22
C HIS A 305 22.66 -22.38 -8.36
N ASP A 306 21.33 -22.24 -8.46
CA ASP A 306 20.54 -22.85 -9.51
C ASP A 306 20.57 -21.96 -10.77
N LYS A 307 21.20 -22.47 -11.82
CA LYS A 307 21.36 -21.74 -13.08
C LYS A 307 20.01 -21.51 -13.78
N ASP A 308 19.09 -22.45 -13.70
CA ASP A 308 17.84 -22.40 -14.47
C ASP A 308 16.89 -21.37 -13.85
N VAL A 309 16.91 -21.25 -12.51
CA VAL A 309 16.23 -20.17 -11.78
C VAL A 309 16.80 -18.80 -12.16
N VAL A 310 18.13 -18.67 -12.26
CA VAL A 310 18.80 -17.41 -12.66
C VAL A 310 18.39 -16.99 -14.07
N LEU A 311 18.43 -17.91 -15.03
CA LEU A 311 18.09 -17.62 -16.42
C LEU A 311 16.61 -17.27 -16.57
N THR A 312 15.73 -18.01 -15.89
CA THR A 312 14.29 -17.72 -15.86
C THR A 312 14.03 -16.32 -15.31
N LEU A 313 14.69 -15.95 -14.21
CA LEU A 313 14.51 -14.63 -13.60
C LEU A 313 15.02 -13.51 -14.52
N LEU A 314 16.19 -13.66 -15.13
CA LEU A 314 16.75 -12.64 -16.02
C LEU A 314 15.90 -12.46 -17.28
N LYS A 315 15.41 -13.55 -17.87
CA LYS A 315 14.52 -13.49 -19.04
C LYS A 315 13.17 -12.87 -18.67
N MET A 316 12.62 -13.16 -17.48
CA MET A 316 11.42 -12.48 -16.98
C MET A 316 11.65 -10.97 -16.84
N LEU A 317 12.78 -10.56 -16.25
CA LEU A 317 13.11 -9.13 -16.09
C LEU A 317 13.28 -8.41 -17.43
N GLN A 318 13.77 -9.12 -18.46
CA GLN A 318 13.85 -8.61 -19.82
C GLN A 318 12.46 -8.40 -20.43
N ILE A 319 11.55 -9.37 -20.29
CA ILE A 319 10.18 -9.27 -20.79
C ILE A 319 9.44 -8.09 -20.12
N LEU A 320 9.60 -7.94 -18.80
CA LEU A 320 9.03 -6.84 -18.00
C LEU A 320 9.55 -5.44 -18.38
N ASN A 321 10.50 -5.34 -19.31
CA ASN A 321 11.04 -4.10 -19.89
C ASN A 321 11.38 -3.03 -18.84
N LEU A 322 12.26 -3.37 -17.91
CA LEU A 322 12.64 -2.53 -16.77
C LEU A 322 13.67 -1.44 -17.16
N THR A 323 13.33 -0.56 -18.12
CA THR A 323 14.24 0.45 -18.70
C THR A 323 14.91 1.38 -17.68
N ASP A 324 14.20 1.76 -16.62
CA ASP A 324 14.72 2.63 -15.55
C ASP A 324 15.65 1.91 -14.55
N TYR A 325 15.79 0.59 -14.68
CA TYR A 325 16.52 -0.25 -13.74
C TYR A 325 17.80 -0.82 -14.34
N LEU A 326 18.83 -0.85 -13.50
CA LEU A 326 20.09 -1.53 -13.77
C LEU A 326 20.04 -2.89 -13.10
N ILE A 327 20.10 -3.93 -13.93
CA ILE A 327 20.29 -5.31 -13.48
C ILE A 327 21.79 -5.56 -13.38
N GLU A 328 22.28 -5.78 -12.17
CA GLU A 328 23.66 -6.20 -11.92
C GLU A 328 23.70 -7.68 -11.56
N VAL A 329 24.62 -8.40 -12.19
CA VAL A 329 24.86 -9.83 -11.97
C VAL A 329 26.26 -9.98 -11.38
N HIS A 330 26.35 -10.62 -10.22
CA HIS A 330 27.64 -10.98 -9.64
C HIS A 330 27.82 -12.48 -9.61
N TRP A 331 28.96 -12.97 -10.08
CA TRP A 331 29.34 -14.37 -9.99
C TRP A 331 30.40 -14.55 -8.89
N TYR A 332 30.19 -15.54 -8.03
CA TYR A 332 31.03 -15.80 -6.87
C TYR A 332 31.91 -17.03 -7.10
N MET A 333 33.23 -16.84 -6.95
CA MET A 333 34.18 -17.95 -6.94
C MET A 333 34.15 -18.68 -5.59
N SER A 334 34.39 -20.00 -5.62
CA SER A 334 34.55 -20.79 -4.39
C SER A 334 35.79 -20.37 -3.61
N THR A 335 35.75 -20.52 -2.29
CA THR A 335 36.91 -20.34 -1.40
C THR A 335 37.85 -21.54 -1.39
N ASN A 336 37.47 -22.65 -2.02
CA ASN A 336 38.30 -23.85 -2.08
C ASN A 336 39.66 -23.53 -2.72
N PRO A 337 40.76 -24.10 -2.21
CA PRO A 337 42.09 -23.86 -2.76
C PRO A 337 42.15 -24.32 -4.22
N VAL A 338 42.74 -23.47 -5.06
CA VAL A 338 42.97 -23.76 -6.48
C VAL A 338 44.38 -24.33 -6.58
N THR A 339 44.48 -25.67 -6.57
CA THR A 339 45.77 -26.38 -6.55
C THR A 339 46.28 -26.75 -7.94
N SER A 340 45.43 -26.67 -8.98
CA SER A 340 45.78 -27.10 -10.35
C SER A 340 45.27 -26.15 -11.43
N HIS A 341 45.99 -26.08 -12.56
CA HIS A 341 45.54 -25.37 -13.76
C HIS A 341 44.17 -25.87 -14.27
N HIS A 342 43.86 -27.15 -14.09
CA HIS A 342 42.57 -27.73 -14.45
C HIS A 342 41.41 -27.08 -13.67
N SER A 343 41.58 -26.86 -12.36
CA SER A 343 40.55 -26.23 -11.53
C SER A 343 40.30 -24.76 -11.92
N LEU A 344 41.35 -24.02 -12.28
CA LEU A 344 41.22 -22.65 -12.80
C LEU A 344 40.50 -22.63 -14.15
N ASN A 345 40.84 -23.54 -15.07
CA ASN A 345 40.19 -23.67 -16.37
C ASN A 345 38.70 -24.02 -16.24
N GLY A 346 38.31 -24.80 -15.23
CA GLY A 346 36.91 -25.04 -14.90
C GLY A 346 36.11 -23.76 -14.61
N TYR A 347 36.66 -22.87 -13.77
CA TYR A 347 36.03 -21.57 -13.48
C TYR A 347 35.93 -20.68 -14.73
N LEU A 348 36.97 -20.66 -15.57
CA LEU A 348 36.97 -19.90 -16.81
C LEU A 348 35.91 -20.42 -17.81
N ARG A 349 35.71 -21.73 -17.90
CA ARG A 349 34.62 -22.34 -18.69
C ARG A 349 33.25 -21.91 -18.19
N HIS A 350 33.05 -21.87 -16.87
CA HIS A 350 31.79 -21.40 -16.28
C HIS A 350 31.52 -19.92 -16.57
N ILE A 351 32.54 -19.05 -16.55
CA ILE A 351 32.40 -17.65 -16.94
C ILE A 351 32.10 -17.52 -18.44
N ALA A 352 32.75 -18.33 -19.28
CA ALA A 352 32.47 -18.37 -20.71
C ALA A 352 31.02 -18.80 -21.00
N PHE A 353 30.50 -19.77 -20.25
CA PHE A 353 29.07 -20.13 -20.28
C PHE A 353 28.18 -18.92 -19.97
N TRP A 354 28.41 -18.22 -18.84
CA TRP A 354 27.61 -17.04 -18.50
C TRP A 354 27.75 -15.92 -19.53
N LYS A 355 28.93 -15.72 -20.11
CA LYS A 355 29.15 -14.75 -21.19
C LYS A 355 28.31 -15.07 -22.41
N LYS A 356 28.36 -16.33 -22.86
CA LYS A 356 27.59 -16.78 -24.03
C LYS A 356 26.09 -16.56 -23.79
N VAL A 357 25.57 -17.02 -22.66
CA VAL A 357 24.13 -16.96 -22.36
C VAL A 357 23.65 -15.52 -22.16
N LEU A 358 24.36 -14.72 -21.37
CA LEU A 358 23.93 -13.34 -21.08
C LEU A 358 23.97 -12.43 -22.31
N ILE A 359 24.95 -12.61 -23.21
CA ILE A 359 25.06 -11.80 -24.43
C ILE A 359 24.12 -12.33 -25.52
N THR A 360 24.19 -13.62 -25.81
CA THR A 360 23.54 -14.19 -27.02
C THR A 360 22.05 -14.42 -26.79
N GLU A 361 21.66 -14.91 -25.62
CA GLU A 361 20.27 -15.30 -25.36
C GLU A 361 19.46 -14.19 -24.67
N LEU A 362 20.11 -13.35 -23.86
CA LEU A 362 19.44 -12.31 -23.06
C LEU A 362 19.76 -10.88 -23.50
N GLY A 363 20.67 -10.68 -24.48
CA GLY A 363 21.03 -9.37 -24.99
C GLY A 363 21.56 -8.40 -23.93
N MET A 364 22.10 -8.91 -22.82
CA MET A 364 22.54 -8.08 -21.69
C MET A 364 23.92 -7.46 -21.93
N ASP A 365 24.10 -6.22 -21.47
CA ASP A 365 25.42 -5.58 -21.44
C ASP A 365 26.36 -6.34 -20.50
N TRP A 366 27.41 -6.93 -21.08
CA TRP A 366 28.43 -7.69 -20.35
C TRP A 366 29.12 -6.88 -19.24
N ARG A 367 29.14 -5.55 -19.33
CA ARG A 367 29.71 -4.67 -18.28
C ARG A 367 28.95 -4.76 -16.96
N ARG A 368 27.73 -5.31 -16.96
CA ARG A 368 26.89 -5.53 -15.76
C ARG A 368 27.19 -6.84 -15.03
N PHE A 369 28.03 -7.69 -15.61
CA PHE A 369 28.51 -8.92 -14.99
C PHE A 369 29.83 -8.64 -14.24
N THR A 370 29.86 -8.90 -12.92
CA THR A 370 31.07 -8.74 -12.11
C THR A 370 31.47 -10.06 -11.47
N ILE A 371 32.76 -10.39 -11.55
CA ILE A 371 33.35 -11.53 -10.86
C ILE A 371 33.74 -11.08 -9.45
N ILE A 372 33.27 -11.76 -8.39
CA ILE A 372 33.82 -11.57 -7.05
C ILE A 372 34.73 -12.74 -6.68
N LEU A 373 35.98 -12.39 -6.40
CA LEU A 373 37.02 -13.31 -5.94
C LEU A 373 37.15 -13.20 -4.42
N PRO A 374 37.22 -14.32 -3.69
CA PRO A 374 37.53 -14.29 -2.26
C PRO A 374 38.96 -13.79 -2.02
N GLN A 375 39.23 -13.26 -0.83
CA GLN A 375 40.54 -12.69 -0.51
C GLN A 375 41.68 -13.69 -0.64
N CYS A 376 41.42 -14.98 -0.35
CA CYS A 376 42.41 -16.05 -0.51
C CYS A 376 42.90 -16.21 -1.96
N HIS A 377 42.11 -15.79 -2.95
CA HIS A 377 42.43 -15.90 -4.38
C HIS A 377 42.81 -14.55 -5.02
N LYS A 378 43.27 -13.58 -4.21
CA LYS A 378 43.66 -12.25 -4.68
C LYS A 378 44.73 -12.29 -5.78
N SER A 379 45.68 -13.23 -5.71
CA SER A 379 46.73 -13.44 -6.73
C SER A 379 46.16 -13.78 -8.11
N LEU A 380 45.00 -14.45 -8.16
CA LEU A 380 44.38 -14.88 -9.41
C LEU A 380 43.64 -13.76 -10.15
N LYS A 381 43.55 -12.55 -9.57
CA LYS A 381 42.78 -11.43 -10.14
C LYS A 381 43.15 -11.13 -11.60
N ALA A 382 44.44 -11.19 -11.96
CA ALA A 382 44.91 -10.90 -13.32
C ALA A 382 44.23 -11.79 -14.39
N HIS A 383 43.99 -13.06 -14.08
CA HIS A 383 43.36 -14.00 -15.01
C HIS A 383 41.88 -13.68 -15.30
N PHE A 384 41.19 -12.99 -14.38
CA PHE A 384 39.76 -12.71 -14.48
C PHE A 384 39.45 -11.29 -14.98
N VAL A 385 40.32 -10.30 -14.68
CA VAL A 385 40.13 -8.90 -15.10
C VAL A 385 40.05 -8.78 -16.62
N ALA A 386 40.80 -9.60 -17.36
CA ALA A 386 40.73 -9.65 -18.82
C ALA A 386 39.38 -10.17 -19.37
N LYS A 387 38.56 -10.83 -18.54
CA LYS A 387 37.28 -11.43 -18.93
C LYS A 387 36.08 -10.58 -18.52
N ALA A 388 36.09 -10.03 -17.31
CA ALA A 388 35.02 -9.17 -16.79
C ALA A 388 35.51 -8.30 -15.61
N PRO A 389 34.79 -7.21 -15.28
CA PRO A 389 35.02 -6.45 -14.05
C PRO A 389 35.16 -7.39 -12.85
N THR A 390 36.28 -7.30 -12.14
CA THR A 390 36.62 -8.24 -11.06
C THR A 390 36.86 -7.50 -9.76
N ARG A 391 36.15 -7.89 -8.70
CA ARG A 391 36.24 -7.32 -7.36
C ARG A 391 36.73 -8.38 -6.38
N ILE A 392 37.62 -7.98 -5.47
CA ILE A 392 38.03 -8.85 -4.37
C ILE A 392 37.11 -8.61 -3.17
N SER A 393 36.49 -9.66 -2.63
CA SER A 393 35.57 -9.58 -1.50
C SER A 393 35.23 -10.96 -0.94
N ASP A 394 35.16 -11.07 0.39
CA ASP A 394 34.67 -12.27 1.08
C ASP A 394 33.13 -12.33 1.22
N ASP A 395 32.38 -11.48 0.51
CA ASP A 395 30.91 -11.46 0.51
C ASP A 395 30.28 -12.80 0.08
N GLY A 396 31.07 -13.67 -0.56
CA GLY A 396 30.69 -15.03 -0.96
C GLY A 396 31.33 -16.17 -0.17
N ARG A 397 32.10 -15.90 0.90
CA ARG A 397 32.90 -16.92 1.60
C ARG A 397 32.10 -18.14 2.09
N PHE A 398 30.83 -17.92 2.43
CA PHE A 398 29.93 -18.95 2.97
C PHE A 398 29.01 -19.56 1.90
N LEU A 399 29.15 -19.17 0.64
CA LEU A 399 28.29 -19.68 -0.44
C LEU A 399 28.82 -21.01 -0.93
N LYS A 400 27.96 -22.04 -0.93
CA LYS A 400 28.25 -23.30 -1.61
C LYS A 400 28.44 -23.04 -3.10
N TYR A 401 29.45 -23.66 -3.71
CA TYR A 401 29.69 -23.59 -5.13
C TYR A 401 29.09 -24.83 -5.81
N LYS A 402 28.16 -24.62 -6.74
CA LYS A 402 27.73 -25.65 -7.70
C LYS A 402 27.93 -25.13 -9.10
N SER A 403 28.42 -25.95 -10.03
CA SER A 403 28.61 -25.54 -11.43
C SER A 403 27.28 -25.07 -12.05
N PRO A 404 27.23 -23.96 -12.82
CA PRO A 404 28.34 -23.11 -13.29
C PRO A 404 28.64 -21.90 -12.39
N GLY A 405 28.42 -22.03 -11.08
CA GLY A 405 28.77 -21.08 -10.03
C GLY A 405 27.57 -20.36 -9.43
N THR A 406 27.79 -19.77 -8.26
CA THR A 406 26.74 -19.06 -7.51
C THR A 406 26.62 -17.63 -8.02
N ILE A 407 25.39 -17.22 -8.32
CA ILE A 407 25.07 -15.90 -8.87
C ILE A 407 24.31 -15.09 -7.82
N SER A 408 24.58 -13.78 -7.78
CA SER A 408 23.63 -12.82 -7.22
C SER A 408 23.08 -11.87 -8.26
N ILE A 409 21.79 -11.60 -8.18
CA ILE A 409 21.10 -10.60 -9.01
C ILE A 409 20.69 -9.43 -8.11
N SER A 410 20.98 -8.22 -8.58
CA SER A 410 20.58 -6.97 -7.93
C SER A 410 19.87 -6.05 -8.93
N VAL A 411 18.66 -5.64 -8.61
CA VAL A 411 17.91 -4.63 -9.37
C VAL A 411 18.10 -3.26 -8.69
N LYS A 412 18.72 -2.31 -9.41
CA LYS A 412 19.02 -0.96 -8.91
C LYS A 412 18.30 0.09 -9.73
N LYS A 413 17.78 1.14 -9.11
CA LYS A 413 17.15 2.25 -9.84
C LYS A 413 18.21 3.26 -10.30
N THR A 414 18.16 3.69 -11.56
CA THR A 414 19.10 4.66 -12.15
C THR A 414 18.96 6.08 -11.58
N ARG A 415 17.72 6.53 -11.29
CA ARG A 415 17.41 7.88 -10.78
C ARG A 415 16.45 7.83 -9.58
N PHE A 416 16.70 8.65 -8.56
CA PHE A 416 15.82 8.78 -7.40
C PHE A 416 15.03 10.10 -7.43
N GLU A 417 13.81 10.08 -6.91
CA GLU A 417 12.97 11.29 -6.74
C GLU A 417 13.66 12.36 -5.87
N SER A 418 14.48 11.95 -4.90
CA SER A 418 15.31 12.86 -4.10
C SER A 418 16.31 13.63 -4.93
N ASP A 419 16.76 13.05 -6.05
CA ASP A 419 17.75 13.65 -6.93
C ASP A 419 17.08 14.56 -7.96
N ALA A 420 15.87 14.20 -8.41
CA ALA A 420 15.02 15.08 -9.23
C ALA A 420 14.58 16.36 -8.49
N LYS A 421 14.53 16.34 -7.15
CA LYS A 421 14.33 17.56 -6.36
C LYS A 421 15.59 18.44 -6.29
N LYS A 422 16.78 17.86 -6.46
CA LYS A 422 18.06 18.59 -6.47
C LYS A 422 18.38 19.23 -7.82
N THR A 423 17.83 18.70 -8.92
CA THR A 423 18.04 19.25 -10.28
C THR A 423 17.40 20.63 -10.50
N ASN A 424 16.60 21.14 -9.56
CA ASN A 424 16.14 22.54 -9.58
C ASN A 424 17.20 23.55 -9.07
N LYS A 425 18.41 23.09 -8.74
CA LYS A 425 19.60 23.94 -8.58
C LYS A 425 20.73 23.36 -9.44
N PRO A 426 21.26 24.10 -10.42
CA PRO A 426 22.38 23.64 -11.22
C PRO A 426 23.67 23.82 -10.42
N ASP A 427 23.94 22.92 -9.48
CA ASP A 427 25.31 22.80 -8.97
C ASP A 427 26.12 22.03 -10.01
N GLU A 428 27.04 22.73 -10.69
CA GLU A 428 28.04 22.14 -11.61
C GLU A 428 28.92 21.06 -10.92
N ASN A 429 28.92 21.04 -9.58
CA ASN A 429 29.60 20.04 -8.73
C ASN A 429 28.65 19.03 -8.08
N GLY A 430 27.40 18.93 -8.52
CA GLY A 430 26.41 18.01 -7.98
C GLY A 430 26.85 16.54 -8.12
N LEU A 431 27.19 15.89 -7.00
CA LEU A 431 27.52 14.47 -6.93
C LEU A 431 26.51 13.63 -7.73
N LYS A 432 26.99 13.00 -8.81
CA LYS A 432 26.19 12.06 -9.62
C LYS A 432 25.50 11.05 -8.70
N SER A 433 24.17 10.99 -8.76
CA SER A 433 23.42 10.05 -7.94
C SER A 433 23.88 8.63 -8.20
N ARG A 434 24.24 7.91 -7.12
CA ARG A 434 24.66 6.52 -7.20
C ARG A 434 23.41 5.62 -7.19
N PRO A 435 23.25 4.72 -8.17
CA PRO A 435 22.17 3.74 -8.18
C PRO A 435 22.12 2.93 -6.88
N ARG A 436 20.93 2.86 -6.26
CA ARG A 436 20.69 2.11 -5.00
C ARG A 436 19.76 0.92 -5.25
N ARG A 437 19.95 -0.13 -4.45
CA ARG A 437 19.10 -1.34 -4.49
C ARG A 437 17.72 -1.06 -3.88
N ARG A 438 16.68 -1.65 -4.46
CA ARG A 438 15.30 -1.53 -3.95
C ARG A 438 14.83 -2.82 -3.27
N LYS A 439 14.17 -2.66 -2.13
CA LYS A 439 13.55 -3.77 -1.37
C LYS A 439 12.22 -4.23 -1.96
N SER A 440 11.63 -3.44 -2.86
CA SER A 440 10.39 -3.77 -3.60
C SER A 440 10.55 -5.06 -4.41
N PHE A 441 11.75 -5.39 -4.89
CA PHE A 441 11.93 -6.50 -5.81
C PHE A 441 11.76 -7.86 -5.14
N VAL A 442 12.30 -8.00 -3.93
CA VAL A 442 12.09 -9.22 -3.14
C VAL A 442 10.61 -9.34 -2.73
N SER A 443 9.94 -8.23 -2.43
CA SER A 443 8.49 -8.22 -2.20
C SER A 443 7.73 -8.71 -3.43
N PHE A 444 8.07 -8.22 -4.63
CA PHE A 444 7.46 -8.65 -5.88
C PHE A 444 7.63 -10.14 -6.13
N LEU A 445 8.83 -10.70 -5.95
CA LEU A 445 9.06 -12.13 -6.14
C LEU A 445 8.30 -12.98 -5.11
N ARG A 446 8.24 -12.56 -3.85
CA ARG A 446 7.43 -13.25 -2.83
C ARG A 446 5.95 -13.28 -3.23
N LEU A 447 5.43 -12.16 -3.74
CA LEU A 447 4.06 -12.08 -4.23
C LEU A 447 3.83 -13.02 -5.41
N LEU A 448 4.74 -13.03 -6.39
CA LEU A 448 4.66 -13.93 -7.54
C LEU A 448 4.63 -15.39 -7.13
N VAL A 449 5.42 -15.80 -6.15
CA VAL A 449 5.39 -17.20 -5.69
C VAL A 449 4.09 -17.53 -4.97
N ILE A 450 3.53 -16.62 -4.18
CA ILE A 450 2.19 -16.82 -3.59
C ILE A 450 1.17 -17.01 -4.72
N TYR A 451 1.19 -16.12 -5.71
CA TYR A 451 0.32 -16.19 -6.87
C TYR A 451 0.46 -17.51 -7.64
N LEU A 452 1.68 -17.95 -7.96
CA LEU A 452 1.91 -19.20 -8.69
C LEU A 452 1.42 -20.43 -7.91
N LYS A 453 1.59 -20.46 -6.58
CA LYS A 453 1.06 -21.52 -5.72
C LYS A 453 -0.47 -21.53 -5.68
N VAL A 454 -1.10 -20.36 -5.75
CA VAL A 454 -2.56 -20.25 -5.87
C VAL A 454 -3.01 -20.80 -7.22
N SER A 455 -2.34 -20.43 -8.32
CA SER A 455 -2.69 -20.93 -9.66
C SER A 455 -2.51 -22.44 -9.82
N GLU A 456 -1.46 -23.04 -9.25
CA GLU A 456 -1.26 -24.50 -9.27
C GLU A 456 -2.35 -25.24 -8.49
N TYR A 457 -2.80 -24.69 -7.36
CA TYR A 457 -3.88 -25.27 -6.57
C TYR A 457 -5.20 -25.36 -7.34
N HIS A 458 -5.52 -24.36 -8.17
CA HIS A 458 -6.72 -24.35 -9.01
C HIS A 458 -6.58 -25.18 -10.30
N SER A 459 -5.37 -25.68 -10.63
CA SER A 459 -5.14 -26.56 -11.79
C SER A 459 -5.24 -28.05 -11.44
N HIS A 460 -5.33 -28.39 -10.15
CA HIS A 460 -5.32 -29.74 -9.60
C HIS A 460 -6.59 -30.10 -8.81
N VAL A 461 -7.52 -29.15 -8.67
CA VAL A 461 -8.91 -29.34 -8.24
C VAL A 461 -9.74 -29.26 -9.50
#